data_AF-Q6DT22-F1
#
_entry.id   AF-Q6DT22-F1
#
_cell.length_a   1.000
_cell.length_b   1.000
_cell.length_c   1.000
_cell.angle_alpha   90.00
_cell.angle_beta   90.00
_cell.angle_gamma   90.00
#
_symmetry.space_group_name_H-M   'P 1'
#
loop_
_entity.id
_entity.type
_entity.pdbx_description
1 polymer ?
#
loop_
_entity_poly.entity_id
_entity_poly.type
_entity_poly.pdbx_seq_one_letter_code
_entity_poly.pdbx_strand_id
1 'polypeptide(L)'
;SITCSLNGHQPGVQGPISIENMKKINEAYQILQTALKKGLSTLKENNGNVDVTYTYTCSGEKNNNCDPSLFGITGNEKNGNGRNGGSVTKTQTIDGKQVTTTISSKVVDSKASGNTTGVSYTEITNKLDGVPDNAQALLAQASTLINTINSACPWFNATSSNSPNAPQWKWNAHSGGLCGAFKDEISAIQKMITDAQELVNQTSVINSHEQSTPVGGNNGKPFNPFTDASFAQGMLANASAQAKMLDLAHQVGQAINPENLSGNF
;
A
#
# COMPACT_ATOMS: atom_id res chain seq x y z
N SER A 1 3.98 8.30 16.24
CA SER A 1 3.31 9.14 15.24
C SER A 1 4.36 9.84 14.38
N ILE A 2 4.01 10.28 13.18
CA ILE A 2 4.82 11.19 12.36
C ILE A 2 4.19 12.59 12.45
N THR A 3 5.01 13.61 12.70
CA THR A 3 4.55 15.00 12.85
C THR A 3 4.90 15.81 11.60
N CYS A 4 3.89 16.34 10.91
CA CYS A 4 4.06 17.25 9.78
C CYS A 4 3.85 18.70 10.25
N SER A 5 4.94 19.38 10.62
CA SER A 5 4.89 20.73 11.21
C SER A 5 5.87 21.73 10.57
N LEU A 6 6.32 21.48 9.35
CA LEU A 6 7.22 22.39 8.63
C LEU A 6 6.40 23.51 7.97
N ASN A 7 6.52 24.73 8.52
CA ASN A 7 5.84 25.93 8.03
C ASN A 7 6.80 26.83 7.23
N GLY A 8 6.25 27.74 6.42
CA GLY A 8 7.05 28.72 5.67
C GLY A 8 7.72 28.18 4.40
N HIS A 9 7.49 26.90 4.06
CA HIS A 9 8.01 26.26 2.86
C HIS A 9 6.84 25.68 2.04
N GLN A 10 6.86 25.86 0.72
CA GLN A 10 5.87 25.26 -0.16
C GLN A 10 6.10 23.75 -0.30
N PRO A 11 5.06 22.91 -0.18
CA PRO A 11 5.20 21.48 -0.44
C PRO A 11 5.57 21.16 -1.89
N GLY A 12 6.42 20.14 -2.09
CA GLY A 12 6.86 19.74 -3.43
C GLY A 12 8.17 18.95 -3.44
N VAL A 13 8.71 18.73 -4.64
CA VAL A 13 9.99 18.05 -4.86
C VAL A 13 11.10 18.78 -4.10
N GLN A 14 11.89 18.03 -3.33
CA GLN A 14 12.92 18.56 -2.41
C GLN A 14 12.40 19.57 -1.37
N GLY A 15 11.08 19.64 -1.16
CA GLY A 15 10.42 20.41 -0.10
C GLY A 15 9.70 19.50 0.89
N PRO A 16 8.88 20.06 1.80
CA PRO A 16 7.99 19.24 2.62
C PRO A 16 7.05 18.42 1.74
N ILE A 17 6.76 17.19 2.17
CA ILE A 17 5.66 16.43 1.57
C ILE A 17 4.32 17.11 1.90
N SER A 18 3.44 17.20 0.91
CA SER A 18 2.09 17.74 1.13
C SER A 18 1.29 16.81 2.05
N ILE A 19 0.36 17.39 2.81
CA ILE A 19 -0.54 16.59 3.66
C ILE A 19 -1.44 15.69 2.82
N GLU A 20 -1.77 16.08 1.59
CA GLU A 20 -2.49 15.23 0.64
C GLU A 20 -1.69 13.95 0.31
N ASN A 21 -0.42 14.07 -0.05
CA ASN A 21 0.44 12.92 -0.35
C ASN A 21 0.69 12.09 0.92
N MET A 22 0.85 12.73 2.08
CA MET A 22 0.99 12.01 3.35
C MET A 22 -0.27 11.21 3.70
N LYS A 23 -1.47 11.72 3.43
CA LYS A 23 -2.73 10.98 3.62
C LYS A 23 -2.78 9.74 2.73
N LYS A 24 -2.39 9.83 1.45
CA LYS A 24 -2.30 8.69 0.53
C LYS A 24 -1.30 7.64 1.02
N ILE A 25 -0.09 8.06 1.40
CA ILE A 25 0.95 7.20 1.99
C ILE A 25 0.42 6.51 3.25
N ASN A 26 -0.19 7.27 4.16
CA ASN A 26 -0.66 6.74 5.43
C ASN A 26 -1.81 5.74 5.23
N GLU A 27 -2.80 6.00 4.38
CA GLU A 27 -3.88 5.03 4.12
C GLU A 27 -3.33 3.70 3.61
N ALA A 28 -2.47 3.74 2.58
CA ALA A 28 -1.82 2.55 2.03
C ALA A 28 -0.98 1.81 3.09
N TYR A 29 -0.19 2.55 3.88
CA TYR A 29 0.61 1.99 4.96
C TYR A 29 -0.25 1.30 6.03
N GLN A 30 -1.35 1.93 6.46
CA GLN A 30 -2.23 1.36 7.50
C GLN A 30 -2.92 0.08 7.00
N ILE A 31 -3.35 0.05 5.73
CA ILE A 31 -3.93 -1.15 5.12
C ILE A 31 -2.90 -2.28 5.11
N LEU A 32 -1.69 -2.02 4.58
CA LEU A 32 -0.61 -3.00 4.49
C LEU A 32 -0.22 -3.55 5.87
N GLN A 33 0.00 -2.68 6.85
CA GLN A 33 0.39 -3.09 8.20
C GLN A 33 -0.70 -3.90 8.90
N THR A 34 -1.97 -3.56 8.68
CA THR A 34 -3.09 -4.30 9.26
C THR A 34 -3.19 -5.70 8.64
N ALA A 35 -3.05 -5.81 7.32
CA ALA A 35 -3.02 -7.09 6.61
C ALA A 35 -1.83 -7.96 7.03
N LEU A 36 -0.62 -7.38 7.11
CA LEU A 36 0.59 -8.08 7.57
C LEU A 36 0.45 -8.58 9.01
N LYS A 37 -0.16 -7.79 9.89
CA LYS A 37 -0.43 -8.19 11.29
C LYS A 37 -1.44 -9.33 11.39
N LYS A 38 -2.47 -9.33 10.54
CA LYS A 38 -3.44 -10.43 10.43
C LYS A 38 -2.81 -11.71 9.86
N GLY A 39 -1.83 -11.54 8.97
CA GLY A 39 -1.25 -12.60 8.15
C GLY A 39 -1.85 -12.58 6.75
N LEU A 40 -0.99 -12.75 5.73
CA LEU A 40 -1.41 -12.75 4.34
C LEU A 40 -2.07 -14.08 3.96
N SER A 41 -3.14 -14.01 3.17
CA SER A 41 -3.83 -15.20 2.65
C SER A 41 -3.04 -15.85 1.51
N THR A 42 -3.38 -17.10 1.16
CA THR A 42 -2.79 -17.77 0.00
C THR A 42 -3.27 -17.14 -1.31
N LEU A 43 -2.50 -17.24 -2.40
CA LEU A 43 -2.78 -16.55 -3.67
C LEU A 43 -4.15 -16.87 -4.30
N LYS A 44 -4.75 -18.04 -4.02
CA LYS A 44 -6.08 -18.39 -4.54
C LYS A 44 -7.23 -17.68 -3.80
N GLU A 45 -6.99 -17.16 -2.60
CA GLU A 45 -8.00 -16.55 -1.75
C GLU A 45 -8.23 -15.09 -2.14
N ASN A 46 -9.10 -14.86 -3.12
CA ASN A 46 -9.36 -13.53 -3.66
C ASN A 46 -10.44 -12.75 -2.92
N ASN A 47 -11.16 -13.40 -1.99
CA ASN A 47 -12.38 -12.85 -1.35
C ASN A 47 -12.20 -12.39 0.09
N GLY A 48 -11.01 -12.56 0.66
CA GLY A 48 -10.73 -12.09 2.02
C GLY A 48 -10.84 -10.56 2.16
N ASN A 49 -11.06 -10.15 3.40
CA ASN A 49 -11.16 -8.76 3.78
C ASN A 49 -10.55 -8.48 5.16
N VAL A 50 -10.22 -7.21 5.39
CA VAL A 50 -9.72 -6.71 6.67
C VAL A 50 -10.32 -5.33 6.96
N ASP A 51 -10.61 -5.06 8.22
CA ASP A 51 -11.08 -3.76 8.67
C ASP A 51 -9.89 -2.95 9.18
N VAL A 52 -9.78 -1.70 8.74
CA VAL A 52 -8.64 -0.83 9.00
C VAL A 52 -9.13 0.43 9.69
N THR A 53 -8.51 0.81 10.81
CA THR A 53 -8.82 2.06 11.50
C THR A 53 -7.55 2.82 11.78
N TYR A 54 -7.53 4.11 11.43
CA TYR A 54 -6.42 5.00 11.74
C TYR A 54 -6.89 6.42 12.01
N THR A 55 -6.08 7.15 12.77
CA THR A 55 -6.37 8.50 13.22
C THR A 55 -5.25 9.46 12.86
N TYR A 56 -5.59 10.72 12.62
CA TYR A 56 -4.63 11.82 12.58
C TYR A 56 -5.23 13.07 13.20
N THR A 57 -4.37 13.99 13.64
CA THR A 57 -4.79 15.20 14.37
C THR A 57 -4.27 16.46 13.70
N CYS A 58 -5.07 17.53 13.73
CA CYS A 58 -4.66 18.87 13.30
C CYS A 58 -4.77 19.85 14.47
N SER A 59 -3.68 20.56 14.73
CA SER A 59 -3.59 21.66 15.70
C SER A 59 -2.88 22.85 15.06
N GLY A 60 -2.87 23.98 15.77
CA GLY A 60 -2.29 25.23 15.30
C GLY A 60 -3.29 26.14 14.57
N GLU A 61 -3.07 27.45 14.69
CA GLU A 61 -3.89 28.45 14.03
C GLU A 61 -3.88 28.26 12.51
N LYS A 62 -5.03 28.43 11.85
CA LYS A 62 -5.22 28.31 10.39
C LYS A 62 -4.98 26.92 9.79
N ASN A 63 -4.73 25.88 10.60
CA ASN A 63 -4.62 24.52 10.08
C ASN A 63 -5.99 24.00 9.60
N ASN A 64 -6.11 23.82 8.28
CA ASN A 64 -7.33 23.40 7.60
C ASN A 64 -7.30 21.93 7.14
N ASN A 65 -6.25 21.16 7.45
CA ASN A 65 -6.11 19.78 6.98
C ASN A 65 -7.15 18.80 7.55
N CYS A 66 -7.86 19.22 8.59
CA CYS A 66 -8.96 18.50 9.25
C CYS A 66 -10.30 19.24 9.12
N ASP A 67 -10.43 20.15 8.13
CA ASP A 67 -11.71 20.79 7.85
C ASP A 67 -12.76 19.75 7.41
N PRO A 68 -13.95 19.69 8.06
CA PRO A 68 -15.03 18.75 7.72
C PRO A 68 -15.39 18.71 6.23
N SER A 69 -15.34 19.86 5.55
CA SER A 69 -15.70 19.99 4.14
C SER A 69 -14.80 19.18 3.21
N LEU A 70 -13.52 18.98 3.56
CA LEU A 70 -12.59 18.14 2.80
C LEU A 70 -13.01 16.67 2.75
N PHE A 71 -13.87 16.25 3.67
CA PHE A 71 -14.33 14.86 3.80
C PHE A 71 -15.78 14.68 3.36
N GLY A 72 -16.51 15.77 3.12
CA GLY A 72 -17.96 15.75 2.94
C GLY A 72 -18.74 15.58 4.25
N ILE A 73 -18.12 15.86 5.40
CA ILE A 73 -18.83 15.90 6.68
C ILE A 73 -19.63 17.20 6.73
N THR A 74 -20.94 17.08 6.97
CA THR A 74 -21.84 18.21 7.18
C THR A 74 -22.22 18.34 8.65
N GLY A 75 -22.64 19.52 9.06
CA GLY A 75 -23.11 19.80 10.42
C GLY A 75 -23.79 21.15 10.50
N ASN A 76 -23.84 21.71 11.70
CA ASN A 76 -24.45 23.01 11.97
C ASN A 76 -23.48 23.88 12.79
N GLU A 77 -23.81 25.16 12.97
CA GLU A 77 -22.94 26.09 13.70
C GLU A 77 -22.63 25.62 15.13
N LYS A 78 -23.58 24.95 15.80
CA LYS A 78 -23.41 24.47 17.18
C LYS A 78 -22.33 23.41 17.33
N ASN A 79 -22.09 22.59 16.30
CA ASN A 79 -21.03 21.57 16.30
C ASN A 79 -19.83 21.95 15.42
N GLY A 80 -19.69 23.25 15.11
CA GLY A 80 -18.61 23.76 14.27
C GLY A 80 -18.67 23.21 12.86
N ASN A 81 -19.86 23.17 12.26
CA ASN A 81 -20.12 22.63 10.92
C ASN A 81 -19.65 21.17 10.76
N GLY A 82 -19.88 20.35 11.80
CA GLY A 82 -19.50 18.94 11.83
C GLY A 82 -18.08 18.69 12.34
N ARG A 83 -17.33 19.73 12.72
CA ARG A 83 -15.97 19.58 13.26
C ARG A 83 -15.93 18.86 14.60
N ASN A 84 -16.98 18.97 15.41
CA ASN A 84 -17.07 18.25 16.68
C ASN A 84 -18.24 17.25 16.67
N GLY A 85 -17.92 15.95 16.53
CA GLY A 85 -18.89 14.86 16.53
C GLY A 85 -19.57 14.60 15.17
N GLY A 86 -19.14 15.28 14.10
CA GLY A 86 -19.64 14.99 12.74
C GLY A 86 -19.04 13.71 12.19
N SER A 87 -19.80 13.04 11.31
CA SER A 87 -19.36 11.84 10.61
C SER A 87 -20.01 11.73 9.25
N VAL A 88 -19.32 11.07 8.32
CA VAL A 88 -19.82 10.74 6.99
C VAL A 88 -19.40 9.31 6.66
N THR A 89 -20.29 8.58 6.00
CA THR A 89 -19.99 7.26 5.42
C THR A 89 -20.02 7.39 3.92
N LYS A 90 -18.96 6.91 3.26
CA LYS A 90 -18.84 6.89 1.81
C LYS A 90 -18.34 5.54 1.35
N THR A 91 -18.65 5.19 0.11
CA THR A 91 -18.08 4.01 -0.53
C THR A 91 -16.93 4.43 -1.44
N GLN A 92 -15.81 3.72 -1.36
CA GLN A 92 -14.71 3.84 -2.31
C GLN A 92 -14.42 2.49 -2.94
N THR A 93 -13.85 2.49 -4.14
CA THR A 93 -13.48 1.26 -4.83
C THR A 93 -11.99 1.00 -4.63
N ILE A 94 -11.64 -0.16 -4.07
CA ILE A 94 -10.26 -0.66 -3.96
C ILE A 94 -10.20 -2.00 -4.70
N ASP A 95 -9.36 -2.11 -5.74
CA ASP A 95 -9.20 -3.33 -6.55
C ASP A 95 -10.54 -3.90 -7.06
N GLY A 96 -11.41 -3.02 -7.59
CA GLY A 96 -12.74 -3.41 -8.08
C GLY A 96 -13.77 -3.77 -7.01
N LYS A 97 -13.40 -3.81 -5.72
CA LYS A 97 -14.32 -4.06 -4.60
C LYS A 97 -14.76 -2.77 -3.93
N GLN A 98 -16.02 -2.75 -3.51
CA GLN A 98 -16.57 -1.66 -2.72
C GLN A 98 -16.12 -1.78 -1.25
N VAL A 99 -15.50 -0.71 -0.76
CA VAL A 99 -15.05 -0.56 0.63
C VAL A 99 -15.84 0.58 1.26
N THR A 100 -16.39 0.33 2.44
CA THR A 100 -17.15 1.35 3.17
C THR A 100 -16.22 2.11 4.09
N THR A 101 -16.07 3.41 3.86
CA THR A 101 -15.21 4.29 4.64
C THR A 101 -16.07 5.22 5.48
N THR A 102 -15.99 5.07 6.81
CA THR A 102 -16.55 6.01 7.77
C THR A 102 -15.47 6.97 8.23
N ILE A 103 -15.70 8.27 8.03
CA ILE A 103 -14.83 9.33 8.52
C ILE A 103 -15.58 10.06 9.64
N SER A 104 -14.93 10.25 10.78
CA SER A 104 -15.50 11.02 11.90
C SER A 104 -14.52 12.08 12.39
N SER A 105 -15.06 13.18 12.90
CA SER A 105 -14.31 14.33 13.38
C SER A 105 -14.68 14.66 14.82
N LYS A 106 -13.68 14.94 15.64
CA LYS A 106 -13.84 15.28 17.07
C LYS A 106 -12.91 16.43 17.43
N VAL A 107 -13.41 17.40 18.20
CA VAL A 107 -12.58 18.46 18.79
C VAL A 107 -12.21 18.07 20.22
N VAL A 108 -10.93 18.23 20.56
CA VAL A 108 -10.43 18.11 21.92
C VAL A 108 -9.88 19.45 22.36
N ASP A 109 -10.41 20.00 23.45
CA ASP A 109 -9.98 21.28 23.98
C ASP A 109 -8.64 21.17 24.74
N SER A 110 -7.84 22.24 24.73
CA SER A 110 -6.57 22.38 25.46
C SER A 110 -6.68 22.05 26.95
N LYS A 111 -7.82 22.33 27.57
CA LYS A 111 -8.09 22.08 28.99
C LYS A 111 -8.93 20.82 29.23
N ALA A 112 -9.22 20.04 28.18
CA ALA A 112 -9.96 18.80 28.33
C ALA A 112 -9.20 17.82 29.23
N SER A 113 -9.92 17.12 30.10
CA SER A 113 -9.33 16.09 30.97
C SER A 113 -8.61 15.04 30.12
N GLY A 114 -7.34 14.77 30.43
CA GLY A 114 -6.50 13.83 29.69
C GLY A 114 -5.74 14.42 28.48
N ASN A 115 -5.99 15.67 28.09
CA ASN A 115 -5.19 16.33 27.07
C ASN A 115 -3.86 16.82 27.66
N THR A 116 -2.77 16.13 27.36
CA THR A 116 -1.42 16.48 27.82
C THR A 116 -0.65 17.41 26.87
N THR A 117 -1.24 17.76 25.72
CA THR A 117 -0.56 18.58 24.70
C THR A 117 -0.60 20.08 24.99
N GLY A 118 -1.49 20.52 25.89
CA GLY A 118 -1.67 21.94 26.23
C GLY A 118 -2.30 22.79 25.13
N VAL A 119 -2.71 22.20 24.01
CA VAL A 119 -3.34 22.88 22.86
C VAL A 119 -4.61 22.17 22.43
N SER A 120 -5.57 22.91 21.88
CA SER A 120 -6.76 22.32 21.28
C SER A 120 -6.43 21.73 19.91
N TYR A 121 -7.06 20.62 19.55
CA TYR A 121 -6.86 19.95 18.26
C TYR A 121 -8.15 19.30 17.74
N THR A 122 -8.16 19.02 16.44
CA THR A 122 -9.20 18.22 15.78
C THR A 122 -8.62 16.86 15.45
N GLU A 123 -9.29 15.79 15.85
CA GLU A 123 -8.97 14.40 15.52
C GLU A 123 -9.90 13.92 14.41
N ILE A 124 -9.31 13.32 13.38
CA ILE A 124 -10.03 12.62 12.32
C ILE A 124 -9.78 11.13 12.48
N THR A 125 -10.85 10.36 12.58
CA THR A 125 -10.80 8.90 12.58
C THR A 125 -11.35 8.38 11.27
N ASN A 126 -10.57 7.55 10.58
CA ASN A 126 -10.98 6.86 9.35
C ASN A 126 -11.12 5.38 9.69
N LYS A 127 -12.30 4.82 9.41
CA LYS A 127 -12.60 3.40 9.54
C LYS A 127 -12.99 2.88 8.17
N LEU A 128 -12.20 1.96 7.63
CA LEU A 128 -12.43 1.31 6.36
C LEU A 128 -12.87 -0.13 6.65
N ASP A 129 -14.11 -0.44 6.30
CA ASP A 129 -14.70 -1.76 6.47
C ASP A 129 -14.69 -2.53 5.15
N GLY A 130 -14.25 -3.79 5.21
CA GLY A 130 -14.24 -4.69 4.06
C GLY A 130 -13.12 -4.44 3.04
N VAL A 131 -11.95 -3.94 3.47
CA VAL A 131 -10.81 -3.73 2.58
C VAL A 131 -10.31 -5.08 2.04
N PRO A 132 -10.15 -5.27 0.71
CA PRO A 132 -9.61 -6.52 0.18
C PRO A 132 -8.18 -6.78 0.64
N ASP A 133 -7.92 -7.99 1.12
CA ASP A 133 -6.60 -8.43 1.60
C ASP A 133 -5.95 -9.49 0.70
N ASN A 134 -6.46 -9.66 -0.53
CA ASN A 134 -5.85 -10.53 -1.53
C ASN A 134 -4.52 -9.94 -2.03
N ALA A 135 -3.66 -10.79 -2.61
CA ALA A 135 -2.32 -10.40 -3.04
C ALA A 135 -2.31 -9.23 -4.05
N GLN A 136 -3.23 -9.22 -5.01
CA GLN A 136 -3.32 -8.16 -6.02
C GLN A 136 -3.66 -6.80 -5.38
N ALA A 137 -4.66 -6.77 -4.51
CA ALA A 137 -5.06 -5.56 -3.80
C ALA A 137 -3.93 -5.01 -2.92
N LEU A 138 -3.23 -5.87 -2.18
CA LEU A 138 -2.13 -5.44 -1.31
C LEU A 138 -0.91 -4.97 -2.11
N LEU A 139 -0.60 -5.61 -3.25
CA LEU A 139 0.46 -5.13 -4.14
C LEU A 139 0.11 -3.76 -4.74
N ALA A 140 -1.15 -3.48 -5.03
CA ALA A 140 -1.60 -2.15 -5.47
C ALA A 140 -1.43 -1.09 -4.36
N GLN A 141 -1.67 -1.45 -3.09
CA GLN A 141 -1.37 -0.56 -1.95
C GLN A 141 0.13 -0.32 -1.79
N ALA A 142 0.97 -1.36 -1.91
CA ALA A 142 2.43 -1.23 -1.87
C ALA A 142 2.94 -0.34 -3.02
N SER A 143 2.37 -0.50 -4.22
CA SER A 143 2.65 0.34 -5.39
C SER A 143 2.27 1.80 -5.12
N THR A 144 1.08 2.04 -4.55
CA THR A 144 0.62 3.39 -4.18
C THR A 144 1.56 4.04 -3.18
N LEU A 145 1.98 3.30 -2.16
CA LEU A 145 2.91 3.77 -1.13
C LEU A 145 4.25 4.20 -1.75
N ILE A 146 4.92 3.31 -2.48
CA ILE A 146 6.26 3.60 -3.03
C ILE A 146 6.21 4.66 -4.12
N ASN A 147 5.18 4.64 -4.98
CA ASN A 147 5.05 5.62 -6.06
C ASN A 147 4.71 7.01 -5.51
N THR A 148 3.89 7.11 -4.45
CA THR A 148 3.62 8.41 -3.83
C THR A 148 4.88 9.00 -3.20
N ILE A 149 5.70 8.17 -2.54
CA ILE A 149 7.00 8.57 -2.00
C ILE A 149 7.92 9.07 -3.14
N ASN A 150 8.05 8.27 -4.19
CA ASN A 150 8.91 8.57 -5.33
C ASN A 150 8.48 9.85 -6.07
N SER A 151 7.20 9.98 -6.39
CA SER A 151 6.66 11.13 -7.12
C SER A 151 6.63 12.41 -6.29
N ALA A 152 6.33 12.32 -4.99
CA ALA A 152 6.38 13.50 -4.11
C ALA A 152 7.83 13.97 -3.88
N CYS A 153 8.78 13.02 -3.88
CA CYS A 153 10.21 13.24 -3.70
C CYS A 153 10.56 14.29 -2.64
N PRO A 154 10.10 14.11 -1.38
CA PRO A 154 10.28 15.13 -0.36
C PRO A 154 11.74 15.29 0.05
N TRP A 155 12.03 16.44 0.64
CA TRP A 155 13.23 16.61 1.45
C TRP A 155 13.21 15.66 2.64
N PHE A 156 14.38 15.14 3.00
CA PHE A 156 14.57 14.43 4.26
C PHE A 156 15.91 14.83 4.87
N ASN A 157 16.02 14.65 6.18
CA ASN A 157 17.29 14.71 6.89
C ASN A 157 17.34 13.51 7.83
N ALA A 158 18.31 12.63 7.62
CA ALA A 158 18.49 11.45 8.44
C ALA A 158 19.63 11.69 9.44
N THR A 159 19.36 11.45 10.73
CA THR A 159 20.37 11.44 11.79
C THR A 159 20.81 10.01 12.06
N SER A 160 22.10 9.73 11.93
CA SER A 160 22.68 8.44 12.34
C SER A 160 23.05 8.47 13.83
N SER A 161 23.07 7.29 14.46
CA SER A 161 23.58 7.18 15.83
C SER A 161 25.10 7.39 15.85
N ASN A 162 25.59 8.07 16.89
CA ASN A 162 27.02 8.25 17.16
C ASN A 162 27.64 7.08 17.93
N SER A 163 26.86 6.02 18.23
CA SER A 163 27.38 4.83 18.89
C SER A 163 28.42 4.12 17.99
N PRO A 164 29.50 3.56 18.57
CA PRO A 164 30.47 2.77 17.82
C PRO A 164 29.77 1.66 17.01
N ASN A 165 30.13 1.52 15.74
CA ASN A 165 29.57 0.53 14.80
C ASN A 165 28.06 0.67 14.49
N ALA A 166 27.42 1.79 14.83
CA ALA A 166 26.05 2.02 14.41
C ALA A 166 25.97 2.18 12.87
N PRO A 167 24.98 1.54 12.20
CA PRO A 167 24.73 1.78 10.78
C PRO A 167 24.55 3.27 10.48
N GLN A 168 25.17 3.73 9.39
CA GLN A 168 25.16 5.14 9.00
C GLN A 168 24.36 5.31 7.73
N TRP A 169 23.44 6.28 7.73
CA TRP A 169 22.79 6.73 6.50
C TRP A 169 23.83 7.36 5.57
N LYS A 170 24.00 6.78 4.38
CA LYS A 170 24.84 7.36 3.33
C LYS A 170 23.96 8.04 2.30
N TRP A 171 23.85 9.35 2.41
CA TRP A 171 23.09 10.16 1.45
C TRP A 171 23.75 11.54 1.30
N ASN A 172 23.41 12.27 0.23
CA ASN A 172 23.90 13.62 0.04
C ASN A 172 22.74 14.62 -0.13
N ALA A 173 22.89 15.83 0.44
CA ALA A 173 21.89 16.89 0.38
C ALA A 173 21.53 17.35 -1.04
N HIS A 174 22.43 17.13 -2.00
CA HIS A 174 22.25 17.47 -3.41
C HIS A 174 21.68 16.31 -4.23
N SER A 175 21.33 15.17 -3.61
CA SER A 175 20.88 13.95 -4.28
C SER A 175 19.47 14.07 -4.85
N GLY A 176 18.84 15.24 -4.91
CA GLY A 176 17.50 15.35 -5.47
C GLY A 176 16.36 15.04 -4.49
N GLY A 177 16.60 14.97 -3.17
CA GLY A 177 15.59 14.57 -2.18
C GLY A 177 15.51 13.05 -2.02
N LEU A 178 14.40 12.54 -1.46
CA LEU A 178 14.26 11.11 -1.17
C LEU A 178 14.36 10.23 -2.42
N CYS A 179 13.72 10.63 -3.52
CA CYS A 179 13.69 9.84 -4.76
C CYS A 179 15.06 9.69 -5.45
N GLY A 180 15.96 10.65 -5.26
CA GLY A 180 17.31 10.54 -5.83
C GLY A 180 18.34 10.02 -4.84
N ALA A 181 18.15 10.23 -3.53
CA ALA A 181 19.00 9.60 -2.51
C ALA A 181 18.83 8.09 -2.46
N PHE A 182 17.61 7.59 -2.70
CA PHE A 182 17.25 6.16 -2.64
C PHE A 182 16.75 5.63 -3.98
N LYS A 183 17.33 6.11 -5.08
CA LYS A 183 16.86 5.80 -6.43
C LYS A 183 16.90 4.29 -6.70
N ASP A 184 17.99 3.64 -6.31
CA ASP A 184 18.22 2.23 -6.62
C ASP A 184 17.30 1.34 -5.76
N GLU A 185 17.11 1.68 -4.49
CA GLU A 185 16.22 1.00 -3.56
C GLU A 185 14.75 1.16 -3.99
N ILE A 186 14.32 2.37 -4.37
CA ILE A 186 12.98 2.61 -4.90
C ILE A 186 12.77 1.81 -6.19
N SER A 187 13.75 1.82 -7.09
CA SER A 187 13.67 1.08 -8.37
C SER A 187 13.57 -0.43 -8.13
N ALA A 188 14.35 -0.97 -7.19
CA ALA A 188 14.29 -2.37 -6.81
C ALA A 188 12.92 -2.74 -6.21
N ILE A 189 12.40 -1.94 -5.28
CA ILE A 189 11.08 -2.16 -4.67
C ILE A 189 9.97 -2.10 -5.73
N GLN A 190 10.01 -1.12 -6.64
CA GLN A 190 9.05 -1.02 -7.75
C GLN A 190 9.12 -2.25 -8.67
N LYS A 191 10.33 -2.73 -8.98
CA LYS A 191 10.52 -3.95 -9.76
C LYS A 191 9.96 -5.18 -9.04
N MET A 192 10.24 -5.35 -7.76
CA MET A 192 9.69 -6.45 -6.95
C MET A 192 8.17 -6.45 -6.96
N ILE A 193 7.54 -5.28 -6.81
CA ILE A 193 6.07 -5.16 -6.86
C ILE A 193 5.55 -5.52 -8.24
N THR A 194 6.20 -5.05 -9.31
CA THR A 194 5.82 -5.33 -10.69
C THR A 194 5.91 -6.84 -11.00
N ASP A 195 7.03 -7.47 -10.65
CA ASP A 195 7.24 -8.91 -10.85
C ASP A 195 6.23 -9.74 -10.04
N ALA A 196 5.92 -9.33 -8.81
CA ALA A 196 4.92 -9.99 -7.97
C ALA A 196 3.50 -9.84 -8.53
N GLN A 197 3.15 -8.69 -9.13
CA GLN A 197 1.86 -8.51 -9.81
C GLN A 197 1.76 -9.42 -11.05
N GLU A 198 2.81 -9.47 -11.86
CA GLU A 198 2.92 -10.37 -13.02
C GLU A 198 2.77 -11.85 -12.60
N LEU A 199 3.36 -12.22 -11.46
CA LEU A 199 3.26 -13.56 -10.87
C LEU A 199 1.82 -13.87 -10.46
N VAL A 200 1.17 -12.99 -9.71
CA VAL A 200 -0.20 -13.20 -9.22
C VAL A 200 -1.18 -13.36 -10.39
N ASN A 201 -0.98 -12.63 -11.50
CA ASN A 201 -1.79 -12.74 -12.70
C ASN A 201 -1.79 -14.17 -13.30
N GLN A 202 -0.70 -14.93 -13.15
CA GLN A 202 -0.60 -16.30 -13.64
C GLN A 202 -1.58 -17.26 -12.94
N THR A 203 -2.04 -16.94 -11.72
CA THR A 203 -3.01 -17.74 -10.97
C THR A 203 -4.29 -17.99 -11.79
N SER A 204 -4.74 -16.98 -12.54
CA SER A 204 -5.92 -17.09 -13.41
C SER A 204 -5.71 -18.04 -14.61
N VAL A 205 -4.49 -18.07 -15.15
CA VAL A 205 -4.11 -18.97 -16.26
C VAL A 205 -4.11 -20.42 -15.79
N ILE A 206 -3.58 -20.67 -14.58
CA ILE A 206 -3.57 -22.01 -13.97
C ILE A 206 -5.00 -22.50 -13.71
N ASN A 207 -5.84 -21.65 -13.10
CA ASN A 207 -7.22 -22.00 -12.77
C ASN A 207 -8.10 -22.24 -14.00
N SER A 208 -7.85 -21.56 -15.13
CA SER A 208 -8.61 -21.75 -16.37
C SER A 208 -8.23 -23.02 -17.15
N HIS A 209 -7.12 -23.67 -16.79
CA HIS A 209 -6.60 -24.85 -17.48
C HIS A 209 -6.35 -26.01 -16.50
N GLU A 210 -7.36 -26.37 -15.70
CA GLU A 210 -7.26 -27.47 -14.75
C GLU A 210 -6.81 -28.79 -15.40
N GLN A 211 -6.01 -29.56 -14.68
CA GLN A 211 -5.47 -30.86 -15.13
C GLN A 211 -6.13 -32.03 -14.38
N SER A 212 -7.39 -31.87 -13.98
CA SER A 212 -8.15 -32.84 -13.18
C SER A 212 -8.74 -33.98 -14.01
N THR A 213 -8.99 -33.76 -15.30
CA THR A 213 -9.60 -34.74 -16.22
C THR A 213 -8.55 -35.73 -16.74
N PRO A 214 -8.74 -37.05 -16.54
CA PRO A 214 -7.88 -38.07 -17.15
C PRO A 214 -7.96 -38.03 -18.69
N VAL A 215 -6.83 -38.30 -19.35
CA VAL A 215 -6.72 -38.30 -20.81
C VAL A 215 -6.46 -39.71 -21.35
N GLY A 216 -6.88 -39.98 -22.57
CA GLY A 216 -6.74 -41.29 -23.20
C GLY A 216 -7.22 -41.31 -24.65
N GLY A 217 -7.19 -42.49 -25.26
CA GLY A 217 -7.77 -42.71 -26.59
C GLY A 217 -9.30 -42.70 -26.54
N ASN A 218 -9.91 -42.50 -27.70
CA ASN A 218 -11.36 -42.43 -27.83
C ASN A 218 -11.94 -43.70 -28.48
N ASN A 219 -13.18 -44.06 -28.16
CA ASN A 219 -13.91 -45.19 -28.75
C ASN A 219 -13.20 -46.56 -28.61
N GLY A 220 -12.50 -46.77 -27.49
CA GLY A 220 -11.75 -48.01 -27.23
C GLY A 220 -10.51 -48.21 -28.10
N LYS A 221 -10.12 -47.21 -28.90
CA LYS A 221 -8.87 -47.24 -29.67
C LYS A 221 -7.68 -46.85 -28.77
N PRO A 222 -6.46 -47.32 -29.08
CA PRO A 222 -5.25 -46.79 -28.48
C PRO A 222 -5.15 -45.28 -28.67
N PHE A 223 -4.53 -44.60 -27.71
CA PHE A 223 -4.28 -43.16 -27.78
C PHE A 223 -3.45 -42.79 -29.02
N ASN A 224 -3.91 -41.79 -29.78
CA ASN A 224 -3.17 -41.22 -30.90
C ASN A 224 -2.71 -39.79 -30.58
N PRO A 225 -1.39 -39.54 -30.38
CA PRO A 225 -0.86 -38.22 -30.08
C PRO A 225 -1.16 -37.14 -31.13
N PHE A 226 -1.44 -37.53 -32.37
CA PHE A 226 -1.72 -36.58 -33.47
C PHE A 226 -3.17 -36.09 -33.49
N THR A 227 -4.10 -36.79 -32.83
CA THR A 227 -5.54 -36.47 -32.89
C THR A 227 -6.22 -36.36 -31.53
N ASP A 228 -5.73 -37.07 -30.51
CA ASP A 228 -6.36 -37.16 -29.19
C ASP A 228 -5.70 -36.22 -28.15
N ALA A 229 -4.80 -35.32 -28.59
CA ALA A 229 -3.98 -34.48 -27.72
C ALA A 229 -4.43 -33.00 -27.66
N SER A 230 -5.71 -32.68 -27.93
CA SER A 230 -6.20 -31.30 -27.88
C SER A 230 -6.06 -30.66 -26.49
N PHE A 231 -6.05 -31.47 -25.42
CA PHE A 231 -5.78 -31.04 -24.05
C PHE A 231 -4.37 -30.45 -23.86
N ALA A 232 -3.41 -30.81 -24.74
CA ALA A 232 -2.00 -30.43 -24.59
C ALA A 232 -1.78 -28.92 -24.61
N GLN A 233 -2.63 -28.16 -25.33
CA GLN A 233 -2.54 -26.69 -25.34
C GLN A 233 -2.81 -26.09 -23.96
N GLY A 234 -3.86 -26.56 -23.28
CA GLY A 234 -4.19 -26.12 -21.92
C GLY A 234 -3.16 -26.61 -20.90
N MET A 235 -2.71 -27.86 -21.05
CA MET A 235 -1.64 -28.42 -20.22
C MET A 235 -0.34 -27.60 -20.32
N LEU A 236 0.05 -27.21 -21.54
CA LEU A 236 1.23 -26.38 -21.78
C LEU A 236 1.06 -24.96 -21.19
N ALA A 237 -0.11 -24.34 -21.36
CA ALA A 237 -0.40 -23.04 -20.77
C ALA A 237 -0.32 -23.07 -19.25
N ASN A 238 -0.89 -24.10 -18.62
CA ASN A 238 -0.82 -24.30 -17.17
C ASN A 238 0.63 -24.49 -16.70
N ALA A 239 1.37 -25.42 -17.31
CA ALA A 239 2.77 -25.69 -16.94
C ALA A 239 3.67 -24.46 -17.13
N SER A 240 3.50 -23.72 -18.22
CA SER A 240 4.25 -22.49 -18.50
C SER A 240 3.94 -21.39 -17.48
N ALA A 241 2.68 -21.26 -17.07
CA ALA A 241 2.27 -20.31 -16.04
C ALA A 241 2.91 -20.65 -14.68
N GLN A 242 2.93 -21.93 -14.28
CA GLN A 242 3.60 -22.37 -13.04
C GLN A 242 5.11 -22.09 -13.07
N ALA A 243 5.79 -22.41 -14.17
CA ALA A 243 7.22 -22.12 -14.34
C ALA A 243 7.48 -20.60 -14.26
N LYS A 244 6.66 -19.79 -14.93
CA LYS A 244 6.76 -18.33 -14.88
C LYS A 244 6.55 -17.78 -13.47
N MET A 245 5.62 -18.33 -12.69
CA MET A 245 5.46 -17.93 -11.27
C MET A 245 6.73 -18.22 -10.46
N LEU A 246 7.35 -19.38 -10.65
CA LEU A 246 8.59 -19.74 -9.96
C LEU A 246 9.74 -18.80 -10.33
N ASP A 247 9.89 -18.51 -11.63
CA ASP A 247 10.93 -17.60 -12.12
C ASP A 247 10.75 -16.17 -11.58
N LEU A 248 9.52 -15.66 -11.58
CA LEU A 248 9.22 -14.33 -11.03
C LEU A 248 9.44 -14.27 -9.52
N ALA A 249 9.05 -15.31 -8.77
CA ALA A 249 9.31 -15.40 -7.33
C ALA A 249 10.82 -15.35 -7.04
N HIS A 250 11.60 -16.09 -7.84
CA HIS A 250 13.05 -16.05 -7.75
C HIS A 250 13.61 -14.65 -8.07
N GLN A 251 13.14 -13.99 -9.13
CA GLN A 251 13.56 -12.63 -9.49
C GLN A 251 13.27 -11.59 -8.41
N VAL A 252 12.09 -11.67 -7.76
CA VAL A 252 11.75 -10.81 -6.62
C VAL A 252 12.76 -11.00 -5.49
N GLY A 253 13.13 -12.24 -5.18
CA GLY A 253 14.14 -12.55 -4.18
C GLY A 253 15.52 -11.98 -4.54
N GLN A 254 15.96 -12.13 -5.79
CA GLN A 254 17.26 -11.65 -6.24
C GLN A 254 17.38 -10.13 -6.28
N ALA A 255 16.27 -9.40 -6.47
CA ALA A 255 16.26 -7.94 -6.51
C ALA A 255 16.66 -7.28 -5.17
N ILE A 256 16.56 -7.99 -4.05
CA ILE A 256 16.82 -7.46 -2.71
C ILE A 256 17.78 -8.33 -1.89
N ASN A 257 18.33 -9.40 -2.46
CA ASN A 257 19.25 -10.28 -1.74
C ASN A 257 20.57 -9.53 -1.47
N PRO A 258 20.94 -9.25 -0.20
CA PRO A 258 22.16 -8.51 0.14
C PRO A 258 23.45 -9.15 -0.36
N GLU A 259 23.45 -10.46 -0.65
CA GLU A 259 24.62 -11.13 -1.26
C GLU A 259 24.92 -10.66 -2.68
N ASN A 260 23.92 -10.12 -3.38
CA ASN A 260 24.01 -9.62 -4.75
C ASN A 260 23.96 -8.08 -4.84
N LEU A 261 23.86 -7.41 -3.69
CA LEU A 261 23.84 -5.96 -3.59
C LEU A 261 25.25 -5.44 -3.32
N SER A 262 25.53 -4.21 -3.74
CA SER A 262 26.85 -3.60 -3.57
C SER A 262 26.76 -2.10 -3.30
N GLY A 263 27.79 -1.55 -2.67
CA GLY A 263 27.88 -0.11 -2.42
C GLY A 263 27.03 0.35 -1.23
N ASN A 264 26.13 1.30 -1.48
CA ASN A 264 25.30 1.94 -0.45
C ASN A 264 23.87 1.38 -0.37
N PHE A 265 23.57 0.37 -1.19
CA PHE A 265 22.31 -0.36 -1.15
C PHE A 265 22.14 -1.09 0.18
#